data_AF-A0A5J4KU46-F1
#
_entry.id   AF-A0A5J4KU46-F1
#
_cell.length_a   1.000
_cell.length_b   1.000
_cell.length_c   1.000
_cell.angle_alpha   90.00
_cell.angle_beta   90.00
_cell.angle_gamma   90.00
#
_symmetry.space_group_name_H-M   'P 1'
#
loop_
_entity.id
_entity.type
_entity.pdbx_description
1 polymer ?
#
loop_
_entity_poly.entity_id
_entity_poly.type
_entity_poly.pdbx_seq_one_letter_code
_entity_poly.pdbx_strand_id
1 'polypeptide(L)' 'MVCTDRHLAPRGRLHFVGVVPEAVPVTVFDLIGAQRSIAGSPTGSTVTIAEMLQFATRHKIAPQVEHFSAQQGQ' A
#
# COMPACT_ATOMS: atom_id res chain seq x y z
N MET A 1 -16.04 -2.36 -5.33
CA MET A 1 -15.01 -1.35 -5.64
C MET A 1 -14.42 -1.71 -7.00
N VAL A 2 -14.99 -1.17 -8.06
CA VAL A 2 -14.42 -1.33 -9.41
C VAL A 2 -13.27 -0.32 -9.50
N CYS A 3 -12.16 -0.64 -10.15
CA CYS A 3 -11.05 0.29 -10.38
C CYS A 3 -11.40 1.45 -11.35
N THR A 4 -12.66 1.92 -11.33
CA THR A 4 -13.20 3.12 -12.00
C THR A 4 -12.93 4.39 -11.17
N ASP A 5 -11.97 4.36 -10.26
CA ASP A 5 -11.81 5.41 -9.25
C ASP A 5 -11.36 6.75 -9.88
N ARG A 6 -12.28 7.73 -9.85
CA ARG A 6 -12.10 9.09 -10.38
C ARG A 6 -11.14 9.93 -9.53
N HIS A 7 -10.72 9.47 -8.35
CA HIS A 7 -9.81 10.21 -7.46
C HIS A 7 -8.35 10.11 -7.89
N LEU A 8 -8.01 9.17 -8.80
CA LEU A 8 -6.67 9.08 -9.34
C LEU A 8 -6.47 10.12 -10.45
N ALA A 9 -5.56 11.08 -10.22
CA ALA A 9 -5.15 12.05 -11.24
C ALA A 9 -4.62 11.34 -12.50
N PRO A 10 -4.59 12.03 -13.68
CA PRO A 10 -3.90 11.50 -14.85
C PRO A 10 -2.46 11.08 -14.51
N ARG A 11 -2.04 9.91 -15.00
CA ARG A 11 -0.76 9.25 -14.65
C ARG A 11 -0.59 8.78 -13.20
N GLY A 12 -1.65 8.80 -12.40
CA GLY A 12 -1.58 8.27 -11.04
C GLY A 12 -1.45 6.75 -10.99
N ARG A 13 -1.08 6.24 -9.81
CA ARG A 13 -0.84 4.82 -9.55
C ARG A 13 -1.64 4.32 -8.35
N LEU A 14 -2.35 3.21 -8.54
CA LEU A 14 -2.97 2.45 -7.45
C LEU A 14 -2.02 1.33 -7.04
N HIS A 15 -1.61 1.29 -5.77
CA HIS A 15 -0.67 0.29 -5.25
C HIS A 15 -1.32 -0.59 -4.19
N PHE A 16 -1.41 -1.90 -4.43
CA PHE A 16 -1.95 -2.86 -3.48
C PHE A 16 -0.87 -3.34 -2.51
N VAL A 17 -1.12 -3.16 -1.21
CA VAL A 17 -0.23 -3.63 -0.12
C VAL A 17 -0.82 -4.88 0.57
N GLY A 18 -2.14 -5.03 0.56
CA GLY A 18 -2.84 -6.18 1.11
C GLY A 18 -3.12 -7.26 0.07
N VAL A 19 -3.40 -8.48 0.55
CA VAL A 19 -3.86 -9.59 -0.28
C VAL A 19 -5.37 -9.47 -0.49
N VAL A 20 -5.79 -9.43 -1.75
CA VAL A 20 -7.20 -9.49 -2.12
C VAL A 20 -7.52 -10.95 -2.50
N PRO A 21 -8.43 -11.63 -1.80
CA PRO A 21 -8.72 -13.05 -2.05
C PRO A 21 -9.48 -13.29 -3.37
N GLU A 22 -10.20 -12.27 -3.86
CA GLU A 22 -10.96 -12.33 -5.11
C GLU A 22 -10.29 -11.47 -6.20
N ALA A 23 -10.53 -11.81 -7.47
CA ALA A 23 -9.96 -11.07 -8.59
C ALA A 23 -10.47 -9.62 -8.61
N VAL A 24 -9.53 -8.67 -8.74
CA VAL A 24 -9.85 -7.24 -8.79
C VAL A 24 -10.42 -6.90 -10.18
N PRO A 25 -11.68 -6.41 -10.28
CA PRO A 25 -12.26 -6.02 -11.56
C PRO A 25 -11.67 -4.70 -12.05
N VAL A 26 -10.95 -4.74 -13.18
CA VAL A 26 -10.29 -3.59 -13.80
C VAL A 26 -10.77 -3.41 -15.23
N THR A 27 -11.22 -2.20 -15.59
CA THR A 27 -11.57 -1.84 -16.96
C THR A 27 -10.38 -1.17 -17.63
N VAL A 28 -9.88 -1.77 -18.73
CA VAL A 28 -8.66 -1.30 -19.43
C VAL A 28 -8.78 0.14 -19.94
N PHE A 29 -9.98 0.56 -20.33
CA PHE A 29 -10.22 1.92 -20.81
C PHE A 29 -9.89 2.99 -19.75
N ASP A 30 -10.15 2.69 -18.48
CA ASP A 30 -9.83 3.59 -17.37
C ASP A 30 -8.32 3.76 -17.16
N LEU A 31 -7.51 2.76 -17.56
CA LEU A 31 -6.06 2.82 -17.50
C LEU A 31 -5.47 3.59 -18.69
N ILE A 32 -5.94 3.29 -19.91
CA ILE A 32 -5.39 3.87 -21.14
C ILE A 32 -5.73 5.36 -21.25
N GLY A 33 -7.00 5.74 -21.04
CA GLY A 33 -7.48 7.10 -21.28
C GLY A 33 -6.75 8.17 -20.44
N ALA A 34 -6.36 7.83 -19.22
CA ALA A 34 -5.67 8.73 -18.29
C ALA A 34 -4.21 8.28 -17.99
N GLN A 35 -3.68 7.29 -18.71
CA GLN A 35 -2.33 6.71 -18.49
C GLN A 35 -2.09 6.25 -17.04
N ARG A 36 -3.12 5.69 -16.39
CA ARG A 36 -3.02 5.21 -15.00
C ARG A 36 -2.33 3.85 -14.92
N SER A 37 -1.78 3.52 -13.74
CA SER A 37 -1.10 2.25 -13.51
C SER A 37 -1.57 1.56 -12.23
N ILE A 38 -1.51 0.23 -12.21
CA ILE A 38 -1.75 -0.60 -11.03
C ILE A 38 -0.45 -1.33 -10.68
N ALA A 39 -0.09 -1.32 -9.42
CA ALA A 39 1.10 -1.99 -8.89
C ALA A 39 0.78 -2.70 -7.57
N GLY A 40 1.67 -3.57 -7.12
CA GLY A 40 1.56 -4.22 -5.82
C GLY A 40 2.93 -4.64 -5.32
N SER A 41 3.10 -4.67 -4.00
CA SER A 41 4.32 -5.15 -3.36
C SER A 41 4.00 -5.67 -1.96
N PRO A 42 4.50 -6.86 -1.58
CA PRO A 42 4.25 -7.42 -0.25
C PRO A 42 5.01 -6.68 0.84
N THR A 43 6.32 -6.45 0.65
CA THR A 43 7.20 -5.75 1.60
C THR A 43 8.36 -5.11 0.82
N GLY A 44 8.91 -4.00 1.33
CA GLY A 44 10.08 -3.33 0.75
C GLY A 44 11.41 -4.05 1.02
N SER A 45 12.48 -3.60 0.35
CA SER A 45 13.85 -4.09 0.61
C SER A 45 14.36 -3.66 1.98
N THR A 46 15.33 -4.37 2.55
CA THR A 46 15.95 -4.00 3.84
C THR A 46 16.52 -2.59 3.83
N VAL A 47 17.14 -2.16 2.71
CA VAL A 47 17.68 -0.81 2.55
C VAL A 47 16.56 0.22 2.62
N THR A 48 15.48 0.01 1.87
CA THR A 48 14.30 0.90 1.87
C THR A 48 13.62 0.97 3.24
N ILE A 49 13.54 -0.14 3.96
CA ILE A 49 12.97 -0.17 5.32
C ILE A 49 13.85 0.64 6.28
N ALA A 50 15.17 0.52 6.19
CA ALA A 50 16.08 1.31 7.03
C ALA A 50 15.92 2.83 6.78
N GLU A 51 15.80 3.24 5.51
CA GLU A 51 15.53 4.64 5.14
C GLU A 51 14.17 5.13 5.69
N MET A 52 13.14 4.29 5.61
CA MET A 52 11.80 4.58 6.17
C MET A 52 11.85 4.75 7.69
N LEU A 53 12.56 3.88 8.42
CA LEU A 53 12.73 4.01 9.87
C LEU A 53 13.46 5.31 10.24
N GLN A 54 14.51 5.67 9.51
CA GLN A 54 15.21 6.95 9.72
C GLN A 54 14.30 8.15 9.47
N PHE A 55 13.46 8.10 8.43
CA PHE A 55 12.45 9.13 8.16
C PHE A 55 11.45 9.24 9.32
N ALA A 56 10.91 8.10 9.79
CA ALA A 56 9.96 8.06 10.89
C ALA A 56 10.53 8.70 12.17
N THR A 57 11.80 8.41 12.51
CA THR A 57 12.48 9.03 13.66
C THR A 57 12.60 10.55 13.50
N ARG A 58 13.00 11.06 12.33
CA ARG A 58 13.12 12.51 12.09
C ARG A 58 11.79 13.25 12.21
N HIS A 59 10.71 12.63 11.77
CA HIS A 59 9.37 13.23 11.76
C HIS A 59 8.51 12.84 12.97
N LYS A 60 9.07 12.13 13.96
CA LYS A 60 8.38 11.67 15.17
C LYS A 60 7.11 10.86 14.87
N ILE A 61 7.17 10.01 13.84
CA ILE A 61 6.07 9.11 13.47
C ILE A 61 6.24 7.84 14.30
N ALA A 62 5.29 7.58 15.21
CA ALA A 62 5.29 6.41 16.06
C ALA A 62 4.09 5.50 15.75
N PRO A 63 4.26 4.17 15.75
CA PRO A 63 3.15 3.24 15.63
C PRO A 63 2.28 3.28 16.88
N GLN A 64 1.00 2.95 16.72
CA GLN A 64 0.16 2.57 17.86
C GLN A 64 0.46 1.11 18.19
N VAL A 65 0.80 0.83 19.45
CA VAL A 65 1.23 -0.51 19.88
C VAL A 65 0.36 -1.00 21.04
N GLU A 66 0.04 -2.28 21.01
CA GLU A 66 -0.58 -3.00 22.11
C GLU A 66 0.40 -4.10 22.56
N HIS A 67 0.70 -4.13 23.86
CA HIS A 67 1.66 -5.06 24.43
C HIS A 67 0.92 -6.23 25.06
N PHE A 68 1.09 -7.41 24.49
CA PHE A 68 0.59 -8.67 25.06
C PHE A 68 1.72 -9.39 25.80
N SER A 69 1.40 -10.02 26.93
CA SER A 69 2.35 -10.93 27.57
C SER A 69 2.54 -12.19 26.71
N ALA A 70 3.73 -12.78 26.72
CA ALA A 70 4.05 -13.95 25.89
C ALA A 70 3.13 -15.17 26.15
N GLN A 71 2.38 -15.18 27.25
CA GLN A 71 1.42 -16.23 27.61
C GLN A 71 0.01 -16.02 27.02
N GLN A 72 -0.28 -14.85 26.45
CA GLN A 72 -1.62 -14.47 25.94
C GLN A 72 -1.78 -14.65 24.42
N GLY A 73 -0.77 -15.20 23.73
CA GLY A 73 -0.72 -15.31 22.27
C GLY A 73 -1.06 -16.67 21.67
N GLN A 74 -1.81 -17.52 22.39
CA GLN A 74 -2.27 -18.83 21.89
C GLN A 74 -3.77 -18.83 21.61
#